data_AF-A0A099TGA2-F1
#
_entry.id   AF-A0A099TGA2-F1
#
_cell.length_a   1.000
_cell.length_b   1.000
_cell.length_c   1.000
_cell.angle_alpha   90.00
_cell.angle_beta   90.00
_cell.angle_gamma   90.00
#
_symmetry.space_group_name_H-M   'P 1'
#
loop_
_entity.id
_entity.type
_entity.pdbx_description
1 polymer ?
#
loop_
_entity_poly.entity_id
_entity_poly.type
_entity_poly.pdbx_seq_one_letter_code
_entity_poly.pdbx_strand_id
1 'polypeptide(L)'
;MFAAYATDGSGISVKCRTAHSASVLIELGKATQPPYLREGGWVMIGWNRPRSEIMDRVTTSYEVVLSTLSPARRLSAGSAER
;
A
#
# COMPACT_ATOMS: atom_id res chain seq x y z
N MET A 1 -4.90 -5.29 -6.65
CA MET A 1 -3.52 -4.78 -6.51
C MET A 1 -3.36 -4.21 -5.11
N PHE A 2 -2.29 -4.54 -4.39
CA PHE A 2 -1.99 -4.00 -3.05
C PHE A 2 -0.68 -3.20 -3.01
N ALA A 3 0.18 -3.34 -4.01
CA ALA A 3 1.36 -2.50 -4.14
C ALA A 3 1.71 -2.29 -5.61
N ALA A 4 2.34 -1.16 -5.92
CA ALA A 4 2.89 -0.85 -7.23
C ALA A 4 4.19 -0.05 -7.06
N TYR A 5 5.28 -0.48 -7.69
CA TYR A 5 6.52 0.29 -7.69
C TYR A 5 6.42 1.45 -8.70
N ALA A 6 7.03 2.58 -8.39
CA ALA A 6 7.06 3.71 -9.30
C ALA A 6 8.10 3.49 -10.42
N THR A 7 7.76 3.84 -11.66
CA THR A 7 8.64 3.66 -12.82
C THR A 7 9.90 4.52 -12.78
N ASP A 8 9.85 5.64 -12.06
CA ASP A 8 11.00 6.51 -11.79
C ASP A 8 11.90 5.97 -10.66
N GLY A 9 11.56 4.82 -10.08
CA GLY A 9 12.31 4.20 -8.99
C GLY A 9 12.21 4.95 -7.66
N SER A 10 11.29 5.91 -7.51
CA SER A 10 11.20 6.75 -6.30
C SER A 10 10.68 6.01 -5.07
N GLY A 11 9.91 4.93 -5.25
CA GLY A 11 9.33 4.20 -4.13
C GLY A 11 8.29 3.15 -4.52
N ILE A 12 7.48 2.79 -3.52
CA ILE A 12 6.36 1.86 -3.65
C ILE A 12 5.07 2.52 -3.19
N SER A 13 4.05 2.48 -4.04
CA SER A 13 2.70 2.91 -3.73
C SER A 13 1.96 1.80 -3.00
N VAL A 14 1.35 2.12 -1.87
CA VAL A 14 0.63 1.18 -0.99
C VAL A 14 -0.73 1.75 -0.58
N LYS A 15 -1.69 0.86 -0.30
CA LYS A 15 -3.05 1.20 0.07
C LYS A 15 -3.14 1.48 1.57
N CYS A 16 -3.73 2.60 1.94
CA CYS A 16 -4.14 2.86 3.31
C CYS A 16 -5.58 2.42 3.54
N ARG A 17 -5.94 2.21 4.81
CA ARG A 17 -7.29 1.78 5.21
C ARG A 17 -8.34 2.84 4.85
N THR A 18 -8.00 4.12 4.97
CA THR A 18 -8.88 5.25 4.65
C THR A 18 -8.11 6.39 3.99
N ALA A 19 -8.82 7.25 3.26
CA ALA A 19 -8.24 8.47 2.69
C ALA A 19 -7.66 9.40 3.78
N HIS A 20 -8.30 9.46 4.95
CA HIS A 20 -7.79 10.24 6.08
C HIS A 20 -6.45 9.70 6.60
N SER A 21 -6.30 8.38 6.75
CA SER A 21 -5.00 7.81 7.17
C SER A 21 -3.89 8.07 6.16
N ALA A 22 -4.22 8.13 4.86
CA ALA A 22 -3.27 8.52 3.83
C ALA A 22 -2.85 9.99 3.96
N SER A 23 -3.81 10.91 4.19
CA SER A 23 -3.49 12.34 4.35
C SER A 23 -2.59 12.58 5.57
N VAL A 24 -2.88 11.94 6.71
CA VAL A 24 -2.06 12.03 7.93
C VAL A 24 -0.62 11.57 7.67
N LEU A 25 -0.40 10.49 6.90
CA LEU A 25 0.96 10.05 6.57
C LEU A 25 1.72 11.04 5.69
N ILE A 26 1.03 11.69 4.77
CA ILE A 26 1.61 12.72 3.90
C ILE A 26 1.93 13.98 4.70
N GLU A 27 1.01 14.44 5.55
CA GLU A 27 1.18 15.60 6.42
C GLU A 27 2.35 15.43 7.41
N LEU A 28 2.52 14.23 7.97
CA LEU A 28 3.66 13.89 8.83
C LEU A 28 4.98 13.68 8.07
N GLY A 29 4.97 13.87 6.75
CA GLY A 29 6.13 13.65 5.88
C GLY A 29 6.60 12.19 5.81
N LYS A 30 5.80 11.24 6.30
CA LYS A 30 6.13 9.80 6.33
C LYS A 30 5.94 9.14 4.96
N ALA A 31 5.08 9.72 4.13
CA ALA A 31 4.81 9.27 2.76
C ALA A 31 4.60 10.47 1.84
N THR A 32 4.50 10.23 0.53
CA THR A 32 4.16 11.25 -0.47
C THR A 32 2.92 10.84 -1.26
N GLN A 33 2.33 11.80 -1.98
CA GLN A 33 1.26 11.51 -2.92
C GLN A 33 1.81 10.65 -4.08
N PRO A 34 1.19 9.51 -4.41
CA PRO A 34 1.64 8.69 -5.52
C PRO A 34 1.35 9.38 -6.86
N PRO A 35 2.22 9.20 -7.88
CA PRO A 35 2.10 9.89 -9.16
C PRO A 35 0.79 9.55 -9.90
N TYR A 36 0.39 8.27 -9.87
CA TYR A 36 -0.74 7.75 -10.65
C TYR A 36 -1.94 7.27 -9.82
N LEU A 37 -1.75 6.89 -8.57
CA LEU A 37 -2.79 6.27 -7.73
C LEU A 37 -3.43 7.27 -6.76
N ARG A 38 -3.96 8.39 -7.25
CA ARG A 38 -4.35 9.50 -6.35
C ARG A 38 -5.64 9.27 -5.56
N GLU A 39 -6.50 8.37 -6.01
CA GLU A 39 -7.84 8.18 -5.45
C GLU A 39 -7.94 7.05 -4.42
N GLY A 40 -8.77 7.25 -3.41
CA GLY A 40 -9.11 6.20 -2.45
C GLY A 40 -8.07 5.93 -1.36
N GLY A 41 -7.11 6.83 -1.12
CA GLY A 41 -6.16 6.70 -0.01
C GLY A 41 -4.99 5.78 -0.30
N TRP A 42 -4.27 6.04 -1.39
CA TRP A 42 -2.94 5.46 -1.60
C TRP A 42 -1.87 6.48 -1.24
N VAL A 43 -0.72 5.98 -0.80
CA VAL A 43 0.48 6.77 -0.51
C VAL A 43 1.69 6.10 -1.13
N MET A 44 2.73 6.88 -1.42
CA MET A 44 4.02 6.37 -1.85
C MET A 44 5.03 6.43 -0.71
N ILE A 45 5.68 5.29 -0.45
CA ILE A 45 6.77 5.18 0.51
C ILE A 45 8.08 5.15 -0.27
N GLY A 46 8.96 6.12 0.02
CA GLY A 46 10.27 6.20 -0.62
C GLY A 46 11.22 5.11 -0.11
N TRP A 47 12.16 4.69 -0.96
CA TRP A 47 13.17 3.67 -0.59
C TRP A 47 14.18 4.14 0.45
N ASN A 48 14.22 5.45 0.75
CA ASN A 48 15.01 6.02 1.83
C ASN A 48 14.46 5.70 3.23
N ARG A 49 13.28 5.07 3.33
CA ARG A 49 12.70 4.63 4.59
C ARG A 49 13.32 3.30 5.05
N PRO A 50 13.35 3.01 6.38
CA PRO A 50 13.82 1.74 6.89
C PRO A 50 13.05 0.56 6.27
N ARG A 51 13.76 -0.53 5.95
CA ARG A 51 13.16 -1.73 5.37
C ARG A 51 11.98 -2.26 6.19
N SER A 52 12.08 -2.27 7.52
CA SER A 52 11.00 -2.70 8.41
C SER A 52 9.73 -1.88 8.18
N GLU A 53 9.84 -0.55 8.13
CA GLU A 53 8.70 0.33 7.87
C GLU A 53 8.09 0.07 6.49
N ILE A 54 8.91 -0.13 5.46
CA ILE A 54 8.41 -0.46 4.12
C ILE A 54 7.64 -1.78 4.14
N MET A 55 8.20 -2.83 4.78
CA MET A 55 7.55 -4.14 4.86
C MET A 55 6.25 -4.09 5.67
N ASP A 56 6.22 -3.35 6.77
CA ASP A 56 5.00 -3.15 7.58
C ASP A 56 3.90 -2.48 6.74
N ARG A 57 4.26 -1.47 5.92
CA ARG A 57 3.32 -0.76 5.05
C ARG A 57 2.80 -1.65 3.92
N VAL A 58 3.66 -2.44 3.29
CA VAL A 58 3.27 -3.39 2.25
C VAL A 58 2.34 -4.47 2.82
N THR A 59 2.67 -5.02 3.99
CA THR A 59 1.86 -6.02 4.68
C THR A 59 0.49 -5.46 5.05
N THR A 60 0.45 -4.27 5.66
CA THR A 60 -0.79 -3.58 5.99
C THR A 60 -1.66 -3.35 4.74
N SER A 61 -1.05 -2.94 3.63
CA SER A 61 -1.76 -2.75 2.36
C SER A 61 -2.35 -4.04 1.81
N TYR A 62 -1.59 -5.13 1.87
CA TYR A 62 -2.06 -6.46 1.51
C TYR A 62 -3.29 -6.85 2.32
N GLU A 63 -3.25 -6.70 3.64
CA GLU A 63 -4.39 -6.98 4.52
C GLU A 63 -5.61 -6.11 4.20
N VAL A 64 -5.41 -4.82 3.95
CA VAL A 64 -6.50 -3.90 3.56
C VAL A 64 -7.16 -4.39 2.28
N VAL A 65 -6.38 -4.71 1.24
CA VAL A 65 -6.94 -5.19 -0.02
C VAL A 65 -7.58 -6.57 0.13
N LEU A 66 -6.96 -7.48 0.88
CA LEU A 66 -7.52 -8.80 1.17
C LEU A 66 -8.88 -8.68 1.86
N SER A 67 -9.03 -7.73 2.78
CA SER A 67 -10.29 -7.47 3.49
C SER A 67 -11.42 -6.97 2.58
N THR A 68 -11.13 -6.41 1.40
CA THR A 68 -12.19 -5.98 0.46
C THR A 68 -12.62 -7.08 -0.50
N LEU A 69 -11.89 -8.18 -0.58
CA LEU A 69 -12.24 -9.31 -1.45
C LEU A 69 -13.39 -10.13 -0.86
N SER A 70 -14.22 -10.71 -1.74
CA SER A 70 -15.21 -11.71 -1.34
C SER A 70 -14.54 -12.99 -0.82
N PRO A 71 -15.21 -13.81 0.01
CA PRO A 71 -14.64 -15.06 0.54
C PRO A 71 -14.05 -15.98 -0.54
N ALA A 72 -14.75 -16.15 -1.67
CA ALA A 72 -14.28 -16.95 -2.79
C ALA A 72 -12.96 -16.41 -3.40
N ARG A 73 -12.83 -15.08 -3.55
CA ARG A 73 -11.61 -14.44 -4.07
C ARG A 73 -10.45 -14.47 -3.06
N ARG A 74 -10.73 -14.48 -1.76
CA ARG A 74 -9.69 -14.61 -0.72
C ARG A 74 -9.08 -16.01 -0.73
N LEU A 75 -9.91 -17.06 -0.86
CA LEU A 75 -9.45 -18.44 -0.91
C LEU A 75 -8.51 -18.67 -2.11
N SER A 76 -8.84 -18.13 -3.29
CA SER A 76 -7.94 -18.21 -4.45
C SER A 76 -6.65 -17.42 -4.28
N ALA A 77 -6.69 -16.30 -3.55
CA ALA A 77 -5.50 -15.48 -3.29
C ALA A 77 -4.54 -16.10 -2.26
N GLY A 78 -5.05 -16.86 -1.28
CA GLY A 78 -4.25 -17.56 -0.28
C GLY A 78 -3.82 -18.98 -0.66
N SER A 79 -4.31 -19.52 -1.77
CA SER A 79 -3.98 -20.88 -2.24
C SER A 79 -2.75 -20.96 -3.14
N ALA A 80 -2.06 -19.83 -3.39
CA ALA A 80 -0.84 -19.80 -4.20
C ALA A 80 0.45 -20.12 -3.43
N GLU A 81 0.37 -20.39 -2.11
CA GLU A 81 1.53 -20.64 -1.25
C GLU A 81 1.37 -21.90 -0.37
N ARG A 82 0.92 -23.03 -0.95
CA ARG A 82 1.07 -24.35 -0.33
C ARG A 82 1.75 -25.33 -1.27
#